data_AF-A0A940DE97-F1
#
_entry.id   AF-A0A940DE97-F1
#
_cell.length_a   1.000
_cell.length_b   1.000
_cell.length_c   1.000
_cell.angle_alpha   90.00
_cell.angle_beta   90.00
_cell.angle_gamma   90.00
#
_symmetry.space_group_name_H-M   'P 1'
#
loop_
_entity.id
_entity.type
_entity.pdbx_description
1 polymer ?
#
loop_
_entity_poly.entity_id
_entity_poly.type
_entity_poly.pdbx_seq_one_letter_code
_entity_poly.pdbx_strand_id
1 'polypeptide(L)'
;MPKTVFDIIKKQNGERFAKAIRNYDNGIFDVQNLDVIVKHAGREAEPIMAYLISLKNIEINEMAVHMDPIKLLDKAGYYAYVVHDLAEQNAIEKYFARGEELCTFHDPHRFEKYYIINAVRKDVDNIRRADFKNPHREDEYGTSVISIQVLKTGGFISIKNRYNHTVENPDNTLNSNPDNIIPGLADAIKHYFNVDFASHHVDLPINYTTMNNQILKYNLEVENTYIGPDFYARDGRVFEINKDYEIILDTIIFNTKTKEFKSIAHADGDWQMINALSAAINGQKVKIQNAGDDTKMLFAGNTPIVTFQNGQILSLNLPNVREIGNYFALDCQKLTSVSMPDLETMGNNCFQFNILEHVNMPKLREIGEMSFYRCRNLHEINMPQLQKMGNSCFFDLYKIETVNMPLLHHIGDYCFQNAPALSVLDLPNLQRMGQNCFVTAQLKTINLPQLQSVENSCFVNDCVATELDLPNLQHMGNVVFYDAPQLRKINAPKLQTMGAFCFHASQDASHVYMPNLRRISQGCFEQNMHIFETLNSIRNIAGEIAPGGLVIEPMVESKRKNIFMRAIDKVKHTDKAKSGINIQIIPNGGRDDR
;
A
#
# COMPACT_ATOMS: atom_id res chain seq x y z
N MET A 1 22.04 36.08 -24.41
CA MET A 1 23.03 35.02 -24.15
C MET A 1 22.39 33.67 -24.47
N PRO A 2 23.12 32.70 -25.03
CA PRO A 2 22.60 31.34 -25.15
C PRO A 2 22.20 30.80 -23.76
N LYS A 3 21.08 30.09 -23.66
CA LYS A 3 20.63 29.48 -22.40
C LYS A 3 21.62 28.37 -22.03
N THR A 4 22.10 28.37 -20.80
CA THR A 4 22.94 27.27 -20.30
C THR A 4 22.11 25.99 -20.13
N VAL A 5 22.73 24.81 -20.15
CA VAL A 5 22.06 23.53 -19.83
C VAL A 5 21.35 23.62 -18.47
N PHE A 6 21.98 24.28 -17.50
CA PHE A 6 21.37 24.57 -16.21
C PHE A 6 20.06 25.36 -16.33
N ASP A 7 20.01 26.42 -17.13
CA ASP A 7 18.78 27.21 -17.33
C ASP A 7 17.68 26.40 -18.01
N ILE A 8 18.04 25.49 -18.92
CA ILE A 8 17.11 24.58 -19.60
C ILE A 8 16.51 23.60 -18.58
N ILE A 9 17.36 22.89 -17.83
CA ILE A 9 16.95 21.93 -16.81
C ILE A 9 16.14 22.63 -15.71
N LYS A 10 16.56 23.83 -15.26
CA LYS A 10 15.83 24.64 -14.28
C LYS A 10 14.42 24.97 -14.77
N LYS A 11 14.27 25.26 -16.06
CA LYS A 11 12.96 25.54 -16.64
C LYS A 11 12.09 24.28 -16.73
N GLN A 12 12.66 23.13 -17.08
CA GLN A 12 11.93 21.86 -17.27
C GLN A 12 11.53 21.23 -15.94
N ASN A 13 12.46 21.15 -15.01
CA ASN A 13 12.35 20.36 -13.78
C ASN A 13 12.34 21.24 -12.51
N GLY A 14 12.47 22.55 -12.64
CA GLY A 14 12.47 23.46 -11.52
C GLY A 14 13.85 23.65 -10.88
N GLU A 15 13.92 24.65 -10.00
CA GLU A 15 15.18 25.11 -9.41
C GLU A 15 15.83 24.08 -8.49
N ARG A 16 15.03 23.32 -7.73
CA ARG A 16 15.55 22.29 -6.84
C ARG A 16 16.27 21.19 -7.61
N PHE A 17 15.67 20.70 -8.70
CA PHE A 17 16.30 19.71 -9.57
C PHE A 17 17.60 20.25 -10.19
N ALA A 18 17.55 21.43 -10.80
CA ALA A 18 18.72 22.01 -11.44
C ALA A 18 19.86 22.30 -10.45
N LYS A 19 19.54 22.83 -9.26
CA LYS A 19 20.52 23.01 -8.18
C LYS A 19 21.07 21.69 -7.68
N ALA A 20 20.25 20.65 -7.53
CA ALA A 20 20.75 19.34 -7.15
C ALA A 20 21.76 18.84 -8.19
N ILE A 21 21.39 18.80 -9.48
CA ILE A 21 22.33 18.46 -10.56
C ILE A 21 23.59 19.31 -10.46
N ARG A 22 23.48 20.64 -10.35
CA ARG A 22 24.61 21.57 -10.23
C ARG A 22 25.46 21.38 -8.96
N ASN A 23 24.87 20.99 -7.84
CA ASN A 23 25.58 20.79 -6.58
C ASN A 23 26.34 19.45 -6.58
N TYR A 24 25.78 18.44 -7.25
CA TYR A 24 26.51 17.25 -7.67
C TYR A 24 27.57 17.57 -8.73
N ASP A 25 27.46 18.75 -9.34
CA ASP A 25 28.16 19.09 -10.56
C ASP A 25 28.92 20.42 -10.53
N ASN A 26 30.14 20.41 -10.01
CA ASN A 26 31.11 21.48 -10.28
C ASN A 26 31.47 21.66 -11.79
N GLY A 27 30.66 21.19 -12.75
CA GLY A 27 30.72 21.48 -14.20
C GLY A 27 30.98 20.29 -15.13
N ILE A 28 30.88 19.06 -14.62
CA ILE A 28 31.20 17.74 -15.17
C ILE A 28 29.97 16.80 -15.31
N PHE A 29 28.72 17.20 -15.09
CA PHE A 29 27.53 16.43 -15.51
C PHE A 29 27.35 16.63 -17.02
N ASP A 30 28.44 16.42 -17.75
CA ASP A 30 28.54 16.41 -19.19
C ASP A 30 28.07 15.05 -19.71
N VAL A 31 26.87 14.66 -19.26
CA VAL A 31 26.13 13.62 -19.94
C VAL A 31 25.61 14.27 -21.20
N GLN A 32 26.04 13.75 -22.34
CA GLN A 32 25.63 14.29 -23.63
C GLN A 32 24.10 14.30 -23.73
N ASN A 33 23.52 15.47 -24.04
CA ASN A 33 22.08 15.71 -24.07
C ASN A 33 21.37 15.53 -22.71
N LEU A 34 22.02 15.86 -21.59
CA LEU A 34 21.43 15.75 -20.24
C LEU A 34 20.06 16.42 -20.14
N ASP A 35 19.89 17.60 -20.76
CA ASP A 35 18.63 18.35 -20.81
C ASP A 35 17.50 17.61 -21.54
N VAL A 36 17.85 16.74 -22.50
CA VAL A 36 16.91 15.84 -23.16
C VAL A 36 16.63 14.65 -22.25
N ILE A 37 17.67 14.04 -21.67
CA ILE A 37 17.57 12.85 -20.82
C ILE A 37 16.67 13.13 -19.60
N VAL A 38 16.80 14.28 -18.95
CA VAL A 38 16.08 14.58 -17.70
C VAL A 38 14.82 15.41 -17.91
N LYS A 39 14.37 15.61 -19.15
CA LYS A 39 13.29 16.55 -19.48
C LYS A 39 12.00 16.34 -18.67
N HIS A 40 11.67 15.09 -18.34
CA HIS A 40 10.46 14.70 -17.60
C HIS A 40 10.78 14.02 -16.26
N ALA A 41 11.98 14.23 -15.70
CA ALA A 41 12.42 13.60 -14.46
C ALA A 41 11.76 14.19 -13.19
N GLY A 42 10.95 15.24 -13.34
CA GLY A 42 10.24 15.89 -12.24
C GLY A 42 11.13 16.79 -11.40
N ARG A 43 10.65 17.25 -10.24
CA ARG A 43 11.32 18.33 -9.47
C ARG A 43 12.46 17.90 -8.55
N GLU A 44 12.65 16.60 -8.38
CA GLU A 44 13.62 16.04 -7.44
C GLU A 44 14.62 15.17 -8.22
N ALA A 45 15.88 15.60 -8.24
CA ALA A 45 16.95 14.88 -8.93
C ALA A 45 17.56 13.78 -8.06
N GLU A 46 17.56 13.97 -6.74
CA GLU A 46 18.19 13.09 -5.74
C GLU A 46 17.88 11.59 -5.95
N PRO A 47 16.62 11.17 -6.21
CA PRO A 47 16.32 9.76 -6.44
C PRO A 47 17.04 9.14 -7.64
N ILE A 48 17.32 9.93 -8.69
CA ILE A 48 17.89 9.42 -9.95
C ILE A 48 19.38 9.76 -10.11
N MET A 49 20.01 10.40 -9.13
CA MET A 49 21.42 10.83 -9.24
C MET A 49 22.36 9.65 -9.49
N ALA A 50 22.15 8.53 -8.82
CA ALA A 50 22.95 7.32 -9.02
C ALA A 50 22.84 6.80 -10.46
N TYR A 51 21.63 6.76 -11.03
CA TYR A 51 21.43 6.41 -12.44
C TYR A 51 22.08 7.42 -13.38
N LEU A 52 21.92 8.71 -13.14
CA LEU A 52 22.52 9.75 -13.97
C LEU A 52 24.06 9.71 -13.97
N ILE A 53 24.68 9.34 -12.85
CA ILE A 53 26.14 9.14 -12.74
C ILE A 53 26.56 7.92 -13.56
N SER A 54 25.75 6.86 -13.61
CA SER A 54 26.05 5.66 -14.42
C SER A 54 26.30 5.97 -15.90
N LEU A 55 25.58 6.96 -16.44
CA LEU A 55 25.60 7.28 -17.87
C LEU A 55 26.94 7.88 -18.36
N LYS A 56 27.86 8.20 -17.45
CA LYS A 56 29.16 8.80 -17.79
C LYS A 56 30.23 7.82 -18.29
N ASN A 57 30.10 6.51 -18.07
CA ASN A 57 31.18 5.55 -18.30
C ASN A 57 31.02 4.74 -19.61
N ILE A 58 31.42 5.30 -20.76
CA ILE A 58 31.48 4.53 -22.03
C ILE A 58 32.87 4.50 -22.70
N GLU A 59 33.90 5.21 -22.23
CA GLU A 59 35.27 5.05 -22.78
C GLU A 59 36.26 4.58 -21.72
N ILE A 60 36.60 3.28 -21.77
CA ILE A 60 37.66 2.64 -20.97
C ILE A 60 39.01 2.92 -21.63
N ASN A 61 39.99 3.43 -20.87
CA ASN A 61 41.36 3.56 -21.34
C ASN A 61 42.18 2.31 -20.94
N GLU A 62 42.32 1.36 -21.86
CA GLU A 62 42.92 0.03 -21.62
C GLU A 62 44.34 0.06 -21.03
N MET A 63 45.11 1.15 -21.19
CA MET A 63 46.49 1.23 -20.71
C MET A 63 46.63 1.39 -19.19
N ALA A 64 45.59 1.81 -18.46
CA ALA A 64 45.65 2.11 -17.03
C ALA A 64 45.24 0.93 -16.11
N VAL A 65 44.64 -0.13 -16.67
CA VAL A 65 43.95 -1.20 -15.95
C VAL A 65 44.89 -2.08 -15.08
N HIS A 66 46.21 -2.05 -15.30
CA HIS A 66 47.16 -2.92 -14.59
C HIS A 66 48.12 -2.20 -13.64
N MET A 67 47.91 -0.90 -13.36
CA MET A 67 48.79 -0.14 -12.48
C MET A 67 48.30 -0.20 -11.02
N ASP A 68 49.24 -0.34 -10.07
CA ASP A 68 48.97 -0.26 -8.64
C ASP A 68 48.64 1.20 -8.26
N PRO A 69 47.45 1.50 -7.68
CA PRO A 69 47.04 2.86 -7.34
C PRO A 69 47.99 3.53 -6.35
N ILE A 70 48.66 2.77 -5.47
CA ILE A 70 49.66 3.30 -4.53
C ILE A 70 50.89 3.81 -5.29
N LYS A 71 51.33 3.09 -6.34
CA LYS A 71 52.46 3.53 -7.17
C LYS A 71 52.12 4.76 -8.03
N LEU A 72 50.89 4.85 -8.50
CA LEU A 72 50.42 6.03 -9.22
C LEU A 72 50.40 7.26 -8.30
N LEU A 73 49.92 7.11 -7.07
CA LEU A 73 49.96 8.16 -6.06
C LEU A 73 51.40 8.52 -5.65
N ASP A 74 52.31 7.54 -5.58
CA ASP A 74 53.74 7.80 -5.35
C ASP A 74 54.37 8.66 -6.46
N LYS A 75 54.03 8.36 -7.72
CA LYS A 75 54.41 9.16 -8.91
C LYS A 75 53.78 10.55 -8.89
N ALA A 76 52.57 10.68 -8.33
CA ALA A 76 51.90 11.95 -8.11
C ALA A 76 52.45 12.74 -6.89
N GLY A 77 53.46 12.21 -6.18
CA GLY A 77 54.12 12.91 -5.08
C GLY A 77 53.56 12.62 -3.69
N TYR A 78 52.87 11.48 -3.50
CA TYR A 78 52.27 11.10 -2.22
C TYR A 78 52.92 9.86 -1.60
N TYR A 79 52.99 9.82 -0.28
CA TYR A 79 53.04 8.58 0.48
C TYR A 79 51.60 8.09 0.67
N ALA A 80 51.23 6.99 0.01
CA ALA A 80 49.89 6.41 0.05
C ALA A 80 49.88 4.99 0.64
N TYR A 81 48.78 4.63 1.29
CA TYR A 81 48.55 3.28 1.82
C TYR A 81 47.05 2.96 1.87
N VAL A 82 46.73 1.68 1.78
CA VAL A 82 45.38 1.16 1.97
C VAL A 82 45.12 0.99 3.47
N VAL A 83 43.92 1.35 3.91
CA VAL A 83 43.47 1.24 5.29
C VAL A 83 42.77 -0.10 5.52
N HIS A 84 43.14 -0.78 6.60
CA HIS A 84 42.60 -2.08 7.00
C HIS A 84 41.92 -2.08 8.37
N ASP A 85 42.22 -1.08 9.21
CA ASP A 85 41.62 -0.92 10.53
C ASP A 85 41.44 0.56 10.91
N LEU A 86 40.82 0.80 12.07
CA LEU A 86 40.57 2.14 12.58
C LEU A 86 41.87 2.91 12.89
N ALA A 87 42.95 2.23 13.27
CA ALA A 87 44.22 2.88 13.57
C ALA A 87 44.84 3.45 12.29
N GLU A 88 44.84 2.68 11.20
CA GLU A 88 45.30 3.11 9.89
C GLU A 88 44.42 4.21 9.27
N GLN A 89 43.10 4.13 9.49
CA GLN A 89 42.14 5.14 9.07
C GLN A 89 42.49 6.51 9.66
N ASN A 90 42.78 6.52 10.96
CA ASN A 90 43.05 7.73 11.73
C ASN A 90 44.54 8.10 11.77
N ALA A 91 45.46 7.30 11.21
CA ALA A 91 46.89 7.58 11.25
C ALA A 91 47.31 8.87 10.53
N ILE A 92 46.47 9.40 9.65
CA ILE A 92 46.66 10.72 9.03
C ILE A 92 46.33 11.90 9.95
N GLU A 93 45.65 11.68 11.08
CA GLU A 93 45.26 12.72 12.05
C GLU A 93 46.46 13.50 12.60
N LYS A 94 47.64 12.85 12.72
CA LYS A 94 48.88 13.52 13.15
C LYS A 94 49.29 14.70 12.24
N TYR A 95 48.81 14.71 11.00
CA TYR A 95 49.05 15.80 10.08
C TYR A 95 48.04 16.92 10.23
N PHE A 96 47.03 16.84 11.11
CA PHE A 96 45.99 17.86 11.30
C PHE A 96 46.36 18.78 12.46
N ALA A 97 46.13 20.08 12.31
CA ALA A 97 46.33 21.05 13.39
C ALA A 97 45.14 21.06 14.36
N ARG A 98 45.32 21.68 15.54
CA ARG A 98 44.24 21.81 16.54
C ARG A 98 43.02 22.52 15.93
N GLY A 99 41.89 21.83 15.86
CA GLY A 99 40.63 22.30 15.26
C GLY A 99 40.40 21.86 13.82
N GLU A 100 41.35 21.15 13.20
CA GLU A 100 41.16 20.48 11.91
C GLU A 100 40.72 19.04 12.15
N GLU A 101 39.64 18.60 11.50
CA GLU A 101 39.18 17.21 11.57
C GLU A 101 38.60 16.73 10.23
N LEU A 102 38.71 15.43 9.98
CA LEU A 102 37.89 14.73 8.99
C LEU A 102 36.70 14.09 9.70
N CYS A 103 35.51 14.19 9.10
CA CYS A 103 34.30 13.56 9.64
C CYS A 103 34.45 12.03 9.82
N THR A 104 35.42 11.40 9.15
CA THR A 104 35.70 9.96 9.27
C THR A 104 36.49 9.59 10.52
N PHE A 105 37.14 10.53 11.22
CA PHE A 105 37.90 10.20 12.44
C PHE A 105 37.00 9.67 13.56
N HIS A 106 35.73 10.07 13.57
CA HIS A 106 34.74 9.69 14.57
C HIS A 106 33.84 8.53 14.13
N ASP A 107 34.09 7.93 12.96
CA ASP A 107 33.32 6.79 12.45
C ASP A 107 34.11 5.48 12.58
N PRO A 108 33.86 4.68 13.62
CA PRO A 108 34.63 3.48 13.92
C PRO A 108 34.39 2.33 12.91
N HIS A 109 33.36 2.42 12.07
CA HIS A 109 32.98 1.36 11.11
C HIS A 109 33.21 1.76 9.65
N ARG A 110 33.89 2.88 9.41
CA ARG A 110 34.08 3.40 8.05
C ARG A 110 34.94 2.47 7.18
N PHE A 111 36.09 1.99 7.67
CA PHE A 111 36.95 1.03 6.96
C PHE A 111 36.27 -0.34 6.70
N GLU A 112 35.24 -0.69 7.48
CA GLU A 112 34.45 -1.90 7.24
C GLU A 112 33.62 -1.76 5.95
N LYS A 113 33.06 -0.57 5.72
CA LYS A 113 32.14 -0.25 4.61
C LYS A 113 32.84 0.22 3.34
N TYR A 114 34.00 0.85 3.47
CA TYR A 114 34.73 1.47 2.35
C TYR A 114 36.12 0.86 2.20
N TYR A 115 36.59 0.71 0.96
CA TYR A 115 38.01 0.67 0.67
C TYR A 115 38.54 2.11 0.79
N ILE A 116 39.53 2.32 1.65
CA ILE A 116 40.09 3.65 1.90
C ILE A 116 41.57 3.65 1.50
N ILE A 117 41.96 4.61 0.67
CA ILE A 117 43.37 4.94 0.42
C ILE A 117 43.64 6.29 1.05
N ASN A 118 44.48 6.30 2.08
CA ASN A 118 45.01 7.54 2.64
C ASN A 118 46.30 7.89 1.90
N ALA A 119 46.44 9.14 1.47
CA ALA A 119 47.63 9.62 0.77
C ALA A 119 48.06 10.99 1.29
N VAL A 120 49.35 11.11 1.62
CA VAL A 120 49.96 12.30 2.23
C VAL A 120 51.06 12.79 1.32
N ARG A 121 51.06 14.07 0.95
CA ARG A 121 52.14 14.63 0.12
C ARG A 121 53.50 14.45 0.77
N LYS A 122 54.51 14.13 -0.03
CA LYS A 122 55.90 13.91 0.45
C LYS A 122 56.51 15.13 1.13
N ASP A 123 56.02 16.32 0.81
CA ASP A 123 56.43 17.61 1.37
C ASP A 123 55.33 18.26 2.23
N VAL A 124 54.47 17.45 2.85
CA VAL A 124 53.34 17.90 3.69
C VAL A 124 53.73 18.95 4.74
N ASP A 125 54.92 18.85 5.34
CA ASP A 125 55.39 19.77 6.37
C ASP A 125 55.65 21.19 5.84
N ASN A 126 55.88 21.35 4.54
CA ASN A 126 56.10 22.64 3.88
C ASN A 126 54.79 23.32 3.47
N ILE A 127 53.63 22.64 3.59
CA ILE A 127 52.33 23.15 3.15
C ILE A 127 51.59 23.69 4.36
N ARG A 128 51.64 25.01 4.56
CA ARG A 128 51.03 25.66 5.74
C ARG A 128 49.76 26.39 5.36
N ARG A 129 48.68 26.15 6.11
CA ARG A 129 47.38 26.81 5.94
C ARG A 129 47.46 28.35 5.92
N ALA A 130 48.34 28.93 6.74
CA ALA A 130 48.51 30.39 6.85
C ALA A 130 49.00 31.06 5.55
N ASP A 131 49.56 30.28 4.62
CA ASP A 131 50.06 30.78 3.34
C ASP A 131 48.91 30.99 2.32
N PHE A 132 47.67 30.55 2.62
CA PHE A 132 46.50 30.61 1.73
C PHE A 132 45.42 31.55 2.30
N LYS A 133 45.36 32.80 1.78
CA LYS A 133 44.55 33.88 2.40
C LYS A 133 43.09 33.97 1.96
N ASN A 134 42.69 33.37 0.81
CA ASN A 134 41.32 33.39 0.27
C ASN A 134 41.11 32.27 -0.76
N PRO A 135 41.12 30.99 -0.37
CA PRO A 135 41.00 29.93 -1.34
C PRO A 135 39.59 29.86 -1.95
N HIS A 136 39.50 29.87 -3.28
CA HIS A 136 38.24 29.77 -4.00
C HIS A 136 37.79 28.33 -4.25
N ARG A 137 38.73 27.36 -4.18
CA ARG A 137 38.47 25.92 -4.29
C ARG A 137 39.44 25.10 -3.43
N GLU A 138 39.07 23.84 -3.18
CA GLU A 138 39.85 22.86 -2.42
C GLU A 138 41.22 22.51 -3.02
N ASP A 139 41.43 22.68 -4.33
CA ASP A 139 42.66 22.25 -5.01
C ASP A 139 43.84 23.22 -4.92
N GLU A 140 43.63 24.44 -4.41
CA GLU A 140 44.73 25.41 -4.21
C GLU A 140 45.70 25.00 -3.08
N TYR A 141 45.28 24.09 -2.17
CA TYR A 141 46.09 23.56 -1.06
C TYR A 141 45.55 22.26 -0.39
N GLY A 142 44.30 21.86 -0.69
CA GLY A 142 43.59 20.69 -0.16
C GLY A 142 44.01 19.34 -0.72
N THR A 143 45.28 19.20 -1.09
CA THR A 143 45.83 17.90 -1.47
C THR A 143 47.07 17.52 -0.67
N SER A 144 47.38 18.26 0.41
CA SER A 144 48.49 17.88 1.31
C SER A 144 48.25 16.52 1.99
N VAL A 145 46.99 16.22 2.30
CA VAL A 145 46.53 14.95 2.85
C VAL A 145 45.16 14.68 2.25
N ILE A 146 44.99 13.53 1.61
CA ILE A 146 43.74 13.08 1.00
C ILE A 146 43.37 11.69 1.51
N SER A 147 42.06 11.42 1.52
CA SER A 147 41.47 10.12 1.84
C SER A 147 40.48 9.78 0.73
N ILE A 148 40.84 8.82 -0.12
CA ILE A 148 39.99 8.30 -1.19
C ILE A 148 39.17 7.15 -0.63
N GLN A 149 37.84 7.24 -0.71
CA GLN A 149 36.92 6.29 -0.09
C GLN A 149 35.99 5.73 -1.16
N VAL A 150 36.11 4.42 -1.41
CA VAL A 150 35.31 3.69 -2.38
C VAL A 150 34.39 2.75 -1.63
N LEU A 151 33.08 2.81 -1.86
CA LEU A 151 32.15 1.91 -1.21
C LEU A 151 32.42 0.48 -1.67
N LYS A 152 32.58 -0.48 -0.74
CA LYS A 152 32.96 -1.86 -1.10
C LYS A 152 31.93 -2.57 -1.99
N THR A 153 30.67 -2.13 -1.94
CA THR A 153 29.58 -2.63 -2.79
C THR A 153 29.55 -1.99 -4.19
N GLY A 154 30.46 -1.05 -4.50
CA GLY A 154 30.48 -0.31 -5.75
C GLY A 154 29.54 0.91 -5.77
N GLY A 155 29.51 1.62 -6.90
CA GLY A 155 28.60 2.74 -7.18
C GLY A 155 28.86 4.07 -6.45
N PHE A 156 29.90 4.17 -5.61
CA PHE A 156 30.22 5.40 -4.90
C PHE A 156 31.72 5.55 -4.64
N ILE A 157 32.23 6.76 -4.88
CA ILE A 157 33.57 7.21 -4.50
C ILE A 157 33.49 8.63 -3.93
N SER A 158 34.27 8.90 -2.88
CA SER A 158 34.46 10.24 -2.32
C SER A 158 35.95 10.45 -2.07
N ILE A 159 36.47 11.63 -2.42
CA ILE A 159 37.82 12.04 -2.04
C ILE A 159 37.66 13.17 -1.02
N LYS A 160 38.25 12.98 0.16
CA LYS A 160 38.28 13.96 1.24
C LYS A 160 39.69 14.49 1.43
N ASN A 161 39.82 15.69 2.00
CA ASN A 161 41.11 16.26 2.36
C ASN A 161 41.11 16.97 3.72
N ARG A 162 42.32 17.25 4.20
CA ARG A 162 42.58 17.83 5.53
C ARG A 162 41.86 19.15 5.84
N TYR A 163 41.56 19.96 4.85
CA TYR A 163 41.01 21.31 5.02
C TYR A 163 39.51 21.43 4.71
N ASN A 164 38.83 20.30 4.55
CA ASN A 164 37.44 20.25 4.09
C ASN A 164 36.41 20.91 5.03
N HIS A 165 36.64 20.94 6.35
CA HIS A 165 35.69 21.50 7.33
C HIS A 165 35.38 23.01 7.19
N THR A 166 36.05 23.77 6.30
CA THR A 166 35.85 25.22 6.12
C THR A 166 35.40 25.67 4.72
N VAL A 167 35.09 24.74 3.81
CA VAL A 167 34.65 25.03 2.43
C VAL A 167 33.20 24.59 2.20
N GLU A 168 32.54 25.16 1.18
CA GLU A 168 31.10 25.00 0.94
C GLU A 168 30.68 23.56 0.49
N ASN A 169 31.63 22.61 0.33
CA ASN A 169 31.32 21.21 -0.02
C ASN A 169 32.43 20.19 0.38
N PRO A 170 32.55 19.84 1.68
CA PRO A 170 33.68 19.09 2.25
C PRO A 170 33.90 17.65 1.75
N ASP A 171 33.06 17.11 0.87
CA ASP A 171 33.07 15.68 0.52
C ASP A 171 33.44 15.41 -0.94
N ASN A 172 33.88 16.45 -1.67
CA ASN A 172 34.05 16.41 -3.12
C ASN A 172 35.42 16.92 -3.62
N THR A 173 36.49 16.63 -2.88
CA THR A 173 37.85 17.03 -3.26
C THR A 173 38.22 16.45 -4.63
N LEU A 174 38.81 17.28 -5.49
CA LEU A 174 39.15 16.91 -6.87
C LEU A 174 37.94 16.33 -7.65
N ASN A 175 36.72 16.76 -7.31
CA ASN A 175 35.44 16.26 -7.85
C ASN A 175 35.22 14.76 -7.64
N SER A 176 35.83 14.19 -6.60
CA SER A 176 35.84 12.74 -6.34
C SER A 176 36.31 11.92 -7.55
N ASN A 177 37.06 12.54 -8.46
CA ASN A 177 37.63 11.90 -9.63
C ASN A 177 39.14 11.68 -9.37
N PRO A 178 39.59 10.44 -9.14
CA PRO A 178 40.99 10.14 -8.90
C PRO A 178 41.91 10.55 -10.05
N ASP A 179 41.42 10.61 -11.29
CA ASP A 179 42.24 10.98 -12.44
C ASP A 179 42.71 12.44 -12.42
N ASN A 180 42.04 13.29 -11.62
CA ASN A 180 42.49 14.66 -11.37
C ASN A 180 43.73 14.73 -10.47
N ILE A 181 44.10 13.63 -9.79
CA ILE A 181 45.39 13.50 -9.09
C ILE A 181 46.47 13.11 -10.10
N ILE A 182 46.20 12.04 -10.86
CA ILE A 182 47.05 11.56 -11.93
C ILE A 182 46.19 10.72 -12.89
N PRO A 183 46.28 10.93 -14.21
CA PRO A 183 45.49 10.17 -15.18
C PRO A 183 45.68 8.65 -15.04
N GLY A 184 44.57 7.91 -15.07
CA GLY A 184 44.53 6.45 -14.96
C GLY A 184 44.43 5.93 -13.53
N LEU A 185 44.38 6.81 -12.52
CA LEU A 185 44.22 6.40 -11.13
C LEU A 185 42.83 5.80 -10.86
N ALA A 186 41.78 6.27 -11.53
CA ALA A 186 40.44 5.71 -11.34
C ALA A 186 40.40 4.23 -11.75
N ASP A 187 40.90 3.90 -12.94
CA ASP A 187 40.92 2.52 -13.44
C ASP A 187 41.84 1.61 -12.61
N ALA A 188 42.98 2.13 -12.15
CA ALA A 188 43.87 1.44 -11.22
C ALA A 188 43.17 1.08 -9.90
N ILE A 189 42.39 2.00 -9.32
CA ILE A 189 41.64 1.75 -8.08
C ILE A 189 40.54 0.71 -8.32
N LYS A 190 39.80 0.79 -9.44
CA LYS A 190 38.76 -0.19 -9.79
C LYS A 190 39.33 -1.59 -9.85
N HIS A 191 40.46 -1.75 -10.54
CA HIS A 191 41.10 -3.04 -10.70
C HIS A 191 41.70 -3.56 -9.40
N TYR A 192 42.41 -2.71 -8.65
CA TYR A 192 43.09 -3.09 -7.42
C TYR A 192 42.15 -3.63 -6.34
N PHE A 193 41.00 -2.98 -6.14
CA PHE A 193 40.00 -3.42 -5.17
C PHE A 193 38.95 -4.36 -5.77
N ASN A 194 39.04 -4.67 -7.07
CA ASN A 194 38.01 -5.38 -7.82
C ASN A 194 36.60 -4.83 -7.54
N VAL A 195 36.47 -3.50 -7.67
CA VAL A 195 35.24 -2.77 -7.34
C VAL A 195 34.95 -1.79 -8.46
N ASP A 196 33.75 -1.86 -9.02
CA ASP A 196 33.32 -0.83 -9.95
C ASP A 196 32.56 0.26 -9.20
N PHE A 197 33.16 1.44 -9.13
CA PHE A 197 32.48 2.64 -8.67
C PHE A 197 31.90 3.46 -9.84
N ALA A 198 32.05 2.99 -11.09
CA ALA A 198 31.14 3.30 -12.18
C ALA A 198 29.88 2.44 -12.03
N SER A 199 28.74 3.05 -11.83
CA SER A 199 27.53 2.32 -11.44
C SER A 199 26.84 1.64 -12.64
N HIS A 200 27.33 0.51 -13.16
CA HIS A 200 26.60 -0.22 -14.20
C HIS A 200 25.43 -1.00 -13.58
N HIS A 201 24.21 -0.55 -13.91
CA HIS A 201 22.88 -1.01 -13.43
C HIS A 201 22.46 -0.55 -12.04
N VAL A 202 22.15 0.73 -11.95
CA VAL A 202 21.21 1.25 -10.94
C VAL A 202 19.81 1.10 -11.53
N ASP A 203 18.97 0.24 -10.95
CA ASP A 203 17.54 0.26 -11.27
C ASP A 203 16.99 1.65 -10.93
N LEU A 204 16.19 2.21 -11.84
CA LEU A 204 15.53 3.48 -11.56
C LEU A 204 14.62 3.30 -10.32
N PRO A 205 14.49 4.33 -9.47
CA PRO A 205 13.55 4.27 -8.36
C PRO A 205 12.13 3.97 -8.83
N ILE A 206 11.30 3.45 -7.92
CA ILE A 206 9.85 3.34 -8.14
C ILE A 206 9.32 4.70 -8.63
N ASN A 207 8.42 4.68 -9.62
CA ASN A 207 7.87 5.86 -10.29
C ASN A 207 8.81 6.58 -11.27
N TYR A 208 9.93 5.94 -11.62
CA TYR A 208 10.81 6.38 -12.71
C TYR A 208 10.99 5.27 -13.74
N THR A 209 10.98 5.63 -15.02
CA THR A 209 11.27 4.69 -16.12
C THR A 209 12.12 5.37 -17.19
N THR A 210 12.67 4.59 -18.12
CA THR A 210 13.31 5.13 -19.33
C THR A 210 12.45 4.90 -20.57
N MET A 211 12.35 5.94 -21.41
CA MET A 211 11.69 5.86 -22.71
C MET A 211 12.46 6.72 -23.71
N ASN A 212 12.96 6.14 -24.80
CA ASN A 212 13.76 6.85 -25.81
C ASN A 212 14.91 7.69 -25.22
N ASN A 213 15.72 7.08 -24.34
CA ASN A 213 16.82 7.74 -23.62
C ASN A 213 16.39 8.92 -22.74
N GLN A 214 15.10 9.07 -22.45
CA GLN A 214 14.60 10.03 -21.46
C GLN A 214 14.21 9.31 -20.18
N ILE A 215 14.55 9.90 -19.04
CA ILE A 215 14.08 9.51 -17.72
C ILE A 215 12.76 10.21 -17.47
N LEU A 216 11.73 9.40 -17.22
CA LEU A 216 10.37 9.86 -16.99
C LEU A 216 10.00 9.61 -15.53
N LYS A 217 9.64 10.66 -14.80
CA LYS A 217 8.95 10.54 -13.53
C LYS A 217 7.44 10.47 -13.80
N TYR A 218 6.83 9.36 -13.47
CA TYR A 218 5.39 9.14 -13.65
C TYR A 218 4.67 9.10 -12.30
N ASN A 219 3.39 9.42 -12.31
CA ASN A 219 2.53 9.37 -11.13
C ASN A 219 1.65 8.12 -11.10
N LEU A 220 1.40 7.55 -12.28
CA LEU A 220 0.56 6.38 -12.49
C LEU A 220 1.12 5.54 -13.64
N GLU A 221 1.05 4.22 -13.51
CA GLU A 221 1.41 3.26 -14.56
C GLU A 221 0.25 2.28 -14.74
N VAL A 222 -0.26 2.17 -15.97
CA VAL A 222 -1.36 1.27 -16.36
C VAL A 222 -1.00 0.64 -17.70
N GLU A 223 -0.96 -0.69 -17.79
CA GLU A 223 -0.68 -1.42 -19.04
C GLU A 223 0.60 -0.96 -19.79
N ASN A 224 1.70 -0.69 -19.06
CA ASN A 224 2.94 -0.10 -19.61
C ASN A 224 2.77 1.32 -20.19
N THR A 225 1.68 2.00 -19.86
CA THR A 225 1.49 3.44 -20.10
C THR A 225 1.87 4.19 -18.84
N TYR A 226 2.92 5.00 -18.93
CA TYR A 226 3.46 5.81 -17.83
C TYR A 226 2.91 7.21 -17.93
N ILE A 227 2.20 7.67 -16.90
CA ILE A 227 1.44 8.93 -16.95
C ILE A 227 2.05 9.92 -15.96
N GLY A 228 2.57 11.03 -16.47
CA GLY A 228 3.03 12.17 -15.70
C GLY A 228 1.98 13.29 -15.63
N PRO A 229 2.29 14.41 -14.97
CA PRO A 229 1.34 15.53 -14.81
C PRO A 229 1.01 16.25 -16.13
N ASP A 230 1.90 16.15 -17.12
CA ASP A 230 1.85 16.90 -18.38
C ASP A 230 2.33 16.10 -19.60
N PHE A 231 2.52 14.80 -19.44
CA PHE A 231 2.88 13.87 -20.50
C PHE A 231 2.34 12.48 -20.18
N TYR A 232 2.28 11.63 -21.19
CA TYR A 232 2.19 10.19 -21.01
C TYR A 232 3.16 9.50 -21.97
N ALA A 233 3.59 8.30 -21.64
CA ALA A 233 4.51 7.52 -22.46
C ALA A 233 4.03 6.09 -22.61
N ARG A 234 4.00 5.61 -23.86
CA ARG A 234 3.62 4.24 -24.22
C ARG A 234 4.24 3.89 -25.58
N ASP A 235 4.36 2.61 -25.88
CA ASP A 235 4.84 2.11 -27.18
C ASP A 235 6.19 2.71 -27.62
N GLY A 236 7.12 2.89 -26.67
CA GLY A 236 8.42 3.48 -26.99
C GLY A 236 8.35 4.97 -27.34
N ARG A 237 7.31 5.71 -26.93
CA ARG A 237 7.13 7.13 -27.29
C ARG A 237 6.62 7.95 -26.11
N VAL A 238 7.04 9.21 -26.06
CA VAL A 238 6.58 10.22 -25.08
C VAL A 238 5.66 11.19 -25.80
N PHE A 239 4.48 11.42 -25.23
CA PHE A 239 3.46 12.31 -25.74
C PHE A 239 3.25 13.45 -24.74
N GLU A 240 3.55 14.68 -25.13
CA GLU A 240 3.27 15.86 -24.34
C GLU A 240 1.85 16.37 -24.60
N ILE A 241 1.15 16.81 -23.55
CA ILE A 241 -0.15 17.47 -23.71
C ILE A 241 0.04 18.96 -23.95
N ASN A 242 -0.91 19.59 -24.64
CA ASN A 242 -0.92 21.04 -24.77
C ASN A 242 -1.45 21.69 -23.48
N LYS A 243 -0.54 22.13 -22.61
CA LYS A 243 -0.86 22.73 -21.30
C LYS A 243 -1.78 23.95 -21.33
N ASP A 244 -1.95 24.62 -22.49
CA ASP A 244 -2.85 25.76 -22.61
C ASP A 244 -4.32 25.34 -22.60
N TYR A 245 -4.62 24.10 -22.99
CA TYR A 245 -5.99 23.63 -23.07
C TYR A 245 -6.21 22.15 -22.73
N GLU A 246 -5.20 21.36 -22.45
CA GLU A 246 -5.28 19.95 -22.05
C GLU A 246 -4.80 19.77 -20.62
N ILE A 247 -5.48 18.88 -19.90
CA ILE A 247 -5.11 18.43 -18.57
C ILE A 247 -5.19 16.92 -18.51
N ILE A 248 -4.30 16.29 -17.75
CA ILE A 248 -4.36 14.87 -17.40
C ILE A 248 -5.15 14.71 -16.09
N LEU A 249 -5.97 13.67 -16.02
CA LEU A 249 -6.79 13.23 -14.90
C LEU A 249 -6.71 11.70 -14.85
N ASP A 250 -5.68 11.18 -14.17
CA ASP A 250 -5.22 9.79 -14.18
C ASP A 250 -5.08 9.29 -15.62
N THR A 251 -5.88 8.33 -16.04
CA THR A 251 -5.87 7.74 -17.40
C THR A 251 -6.61 8.58 -18.45
N ILE A 252 -7.13 9.76 -18.10
CA ILE A 252 -7.97 10.59 -18.98
C ILE A 252 -7.30 11.93 -19.31
N ILE A 253 -7.36 12.36 -20.56
CA ILE A 253 -7.09 13.75 -20.97
C ILE A 253 -8.42 14.50 -21.12
N PHE A 254 -8.51 15.68 -20.52
CA PHE A 254 -9.59 16.63 -20.76
C PHE A 254 -9.10 17.82 -21.57
N ASN A 255 -9.76 18.08 -22.70
CA ASN A 255 -9.53 19.26 -23.53
C ASN A 255 -10.53 20.36 -23.18
N THR A 256 -10.06 21.42 -22.54
CA THR A 256 -10.88 22.55 -22.06
C THR A 256 -11.50 23.39 -23.18
N LYS A 257 -10.96 23.36 -24.42
CA LYS A 257 -11.52 24.09 -25.57
C LYS A 257 -12.68 23.33 -26.20
N THR A 258 -12.48 22.04 -26.48
CA THR A 258 -13.52 21.20 -27.09
C THR A 258 -14.50 20.63 -26.08
N LYS A 259 -14.12 20.64 -24.78
CA LYS A 259 -14.82 19.97 -23.67
C LYS A 259 -14.92 18.45 -23.83
N GLU A 260 -13.94 17.86 -24.51
CA GLU A 260 -13.88 16.40 -24.71
C GLU A 260 -12.96 15.74 -23.67
N PHE A 261 -13.36 14.57 -23.20
CA PHE A 261 -12.52 13.65 -22.43
C PHE A 261 -12.08 12.47 -23.32
N LYS A 262 -10.83 12.03 -23.19
CA LYS A 262 -10.26 10.91 -23.96
C LYS A 262 -9.41 10.02 -23.06
N SER A 263 -9.55 8.72 -23.21
CA SER A 263 -8.68 7.75 -22.53
C SER A 263 -7.28 7.73 -23.15
N ILE A 264 -6.28 7.55 -22.29
CA ILE A 264 -4.86 7.41 -22.64
C ILE A 264 -4.42 5.93 -22.64
N ALA A 265 -4.89 5.16 -21.65
CA ALA A 265 -4.27 3.89 -21.26
C ALA A 265 -5.08 2.63 -21.60
N HIS A 266 -6.17 2.73 -22.38
CA HIS A 266 -7.07 1.58 -22.67
C HIS A 266 -7.59 0.86 -21.40
N ALA A 267 -7.63 1.55 -20.27
CA ALA A 267 -8.00 0.94 -19.01
C ALA A 267 -9.47 0.53 -18.96
N ASP A 268 -9.72 -0.59 -18.27
CA ASP A 268 -11.08 -1.05 -17.97
C ASP A 268 -11.84 0.04 -17.21
N GLY A 269 -12.99 0.47 -17.75
CA GLY A 269 -13.88 1.43 -17.09
C GLY A 269 -13.65 2.90 -17.40
N ASP A 270 -12.56 3.28 -18.09
CA ASP A 270 -12.30 4.68 -18.48
C ASP A 270 -13.50 5.33 -19.17
N TRP A 271 -14.14 4.58 -20.07
CA TRP A 271 -15.32 5.03 -20.81
C TRP A 271 -16.51 5.37 -19.89
N GLN A 272 -16.66 4.68 -18.75
CA GLN A 272 -17.71 4.97 -17.76
C GLN A 272 -17.46 6.31 -17.08
N MET A 273 -16.23 6.54 -16.61
CA MET A 273 -15.85 7.82 -16.00
C MET A 273 -15.94 8.97 -16.99
N ILE A 274 -15.46 8.76 -18.23
CA ILE A 274 -15.58 9.72 -19.33
C ILE A 274 -17.04 10.09 -19.59
N ASN A 275 -17.95 9.12 -19.65
CA ASN A 275 -19.37 9.37 -19.87
C ASN A 275 -19.98 10.19 -18.73
N ALA A 276 -19.69 9.83 -17.48
CA ALA A 276 -20.20 10.56 -16.32
C ALA A 276 -19.65 11.99 -16.23
N LEU A 277 -18.35 12.19 -16.49
CA LEU A 277 -17.72 13.50 -16.54
C LEU A 277 -18.28 14.35 -17.70
N SER A 278 -18.45 13.76 -18.89
CA SER A 278 -19.04 14.42 -20.05
C SER A 278 -20.46 14.87 -19.77
N ALA A 279 -21.28 14.01 -19.15
CA ALA A 279 -22.63 14.35 -18.73
C ALA A 279 -22.62 15.49 -17.69
N ALA A 280 -21.70 15.47 -16.73
CA ALA A 280 -21.60 16.49 -15.67
C ALA A 280 -21.27 17.89 -16.22
N ILE A 281 -20.50 17.99 -17.31
CA ILE A 281 -20.15 19.28 -17.93
C ILE A 281 -21.06 19.69 -19.08
N ASN A 282 -21.96 18.82 -19.55
CA ASN A 282 -22.76 19.07 -20.74
C ASN A 282 -23.63 20.33 -20.57
N GLY A 283 -23.57 21.24 -21.55
CA GLY A 283 -24.27 22.54 -21.50
C GLY A 283 -23.75 23.51 -20.43
N GLN A 284 -22.76 23.14 -19.62
CA GLN A 284 -22.22 23.98 -18.55
C GLN A 284 -21.03 24.82 -19.02
N LYS A 285 -20.83 25.96 -18.36
CA LYS A 285 -19.57 26.71 -18.46
C LYS A 285 -18.50 25.95 -17.68
N VAL A 286 -17.37 25.66 -18.32
CA VAL A 286 -16.26 24.94 -17.70
C VAL A 286 -15.15 25.92 -17.32
N LYS A 287 -14.57 25.76 -16.13
CA LYS A 287 -13.39 26.52 -15.68
C LYS A 287 -12.47 25.64 -14.83
N ILE A 288 -11.18 25.89 -14.90
CA ILE A 288 -10.18 25.34 -13.97
C ILE A 288 -9.80 26.44 -12.98
N GLN A 289 -9.73 26.13 -11.69
CA GLN A 289 -9.24 27.04 -10.66
C GLN A 289 -8.14 26.37 -9.84
N ASN A 290 -7.13 27.14 -9.44
CA ASN A 290 -6.09 26.67 -8.51
C ASN A 290 -6.63 26.74 -7.09
N ALA A 291 -6.38 25.70 -6.30
CA ALA A 291 -6.81 25.57 -4.91
C ALA A 291 -5.64 25.61 -3.90
N GLY A 292 -4.40 25.82 -4.37
CA GLY A 292 -3.18 25.79 -3.54
C GLY A 292 -2.40 24.47 -3.69
N ASP A 293 -1.12 24.46 -3.35
CA ASP A 293 -0.26 23.26 -3.34
C ASP A 293 -0.33 22.41 -4.63
N ASP A 294 -0.24 23.03 -5.81
CA ASP A 294 -0.39 22.39 -7.12
C ASP A 294 -1.77 21.69 -7.35
N THR A 295 -2.72 21.83 -6.42
CA THR A 295 -4.10 21.33 -6.51
C THR A 295 -4.95 22.24 -7.40
N LYS A 296 -5.74 21.61 -8.26
CA LYS A 296 -6.66 22.26 -9.19
C LYS A 296 -8.04 21.65 -9.09
N MET A 297 -9.04 22.45 -9.45
CA MET A 297 -10.43 22.04 -9.48
C MET A 297 -11.03 22.34 -10.85
N LEU A 298 -11.63 21.33 -11.47
CA LEU A 298 -12.47 21.45 -12.65
C LEU A 298 -13.91 21.72 -12.20
N PHE A 299 -14.46 22.84 -12.65
CA PHE A 299 -15.83 23.23 -12.35
C PHE A 299 -16.74 23.09 -13.58
N ALA A 300 -17.95 22.63 -13.34
CA ALA A 300 -19.10 22.74 -14.23
C ALA A 300 -20.08 23.78 -13.63
N GLY A 301 -20.18 24.95 -14.25
CA GLY A 301 -20.86 26.10 -13.66
C GLY A 301 -20.16 26.55 -12.38
N ASN A 302 -20.85 26.44 -11.25
CA ASN A 302 -20.34 26.75 -9.92
C ASN A 302 -19.99 25.51 -9.09
N THR A 303 -20.18 24.30 -9.65
CA THR A 303 -19.95 23.04 -8.94
C THR A 303 -18.55 22.51 -9.28
N PRO A 304 -17.67 22.27 -8.29
CA PRO A 304 -16.43 21.53 -8.54
C PRO A 304 -16.79 20.08 -8.80
N ILE A 305 -16.41 19.54 -9.95
CA ILE A 305 -16.72 18.17 -10.37
C ILE A 305 -15.53 17.22 -10.23
N VAL A 306 -14.30 17.74 -10.36
CA VAL A 306 -13.05 17.00 -10.16
C VAL A 306 -12.07 17.89 -9.42
N THR A 307 -11.50 17.40 -8.32
CA THR A 307 -10.30 17.97 -7.69
C THR A 307 -9.14 17.06 -8.01
N PHE A 308 -8.02 17.62 -8.46
CA PHE A 308 -6.85 16.85 -8.89
C PHE A 308 -5.55 17.58 -8.56
N GLN A 309 -4.47 16.82 -8.40
CA GLN A 309 -3.14 17.34 -8.13
C GLN A 309 -2.14 16.55 -8.97
N ASN A 310 -1.25 17.26 -9.69
CA ASN A 310 -0.26 16.64 -10.58
C ASN A 310 -0.84 15.57 -11.53
N GLY A 311 -2.05 15.81 -12.02
CA GLY A 311 -2.73 14.89 -12.92
C GLY A 311 -3.38 13.68 -12.25
N GLN A 312 -3.39 13.56 -10.92
CA GLN A 312 -4.10 12.49 -10.21
C GLN A 312 -5.39 13.02 -9.57
N ILE A 313 -6.50 12.29 -9.69
CA ILE A 313 -7.79 12.69 -9.12
C ILE A 313 -7.77 12.45 -7.60
N LEU A 314 -8.17 13.49 -6.85
CA LEU A 314 -8.30 13.46 -5.39
C LEU A 314 -9.77 13.34 -4.97
N SER A 315 -10.69 13.99 -5.69
CA SER A 315 -12.12 13.91 -5.38
C SER A 315 -13.00 14.02 -6.61
N LEU A 316 -14.13 13.30 -6.60
CA LEU A 316 -15.19 13.40 -7.61
C LEU A 316 -16.50 13.90 -7.00
N ASN A 317 -17.17 14.81 -7.70
CA ASN A 317 -18.50 15.28 -7.32
C ASN A 317 -19.41 15.36 -8.56
N LEU A 318 -20.27 14.36 -8.69
CA LEU A 318 -21.10 14.11 -9.87
C LEU A 318 -22.58 14.09 -9.47
N PRO A 319 -23.18 15.26 -9.18
CA PRO A 319 -24.48 15.33 -8.51
C PRO A 319 -25.66 14.80 -9.29
N ASN A 320 -25.55 14.72 -10.62
CA ASN A 320 -26.66 14.33 -11.52
C ASN A 320 -26.49 12.92 -12.10
N VAL A 321 -25.45 12.18 -11.70
CA VAL A 321 -25.20 10.82 -12.20
C VAL A 321 -26.09 9.84 -11.44
N ARG A 322 -26.88 9.05 -12.18
CA ARG A 322 -27.83 8.08 -11.62
C ARG A 322 -27.33 6.63 -11.68
N GLU A 323 -26.43 6.34 -12.59
CA GLU A 323 -25.87 5.00 -12.80
C GLU A 323 -24.40 5.12 -13.18
N ILE A 324 -23.59 4.21 -12.64
CA ILE A 324 -22.21 3.98 -13.09
C ILE A 324 -22.00 2.49 -13.33
N GLY A 325 -21.32 2.15 -14.44
CA GLY A 325 -20.97 0.76 -14.73
C GLY A 325 -19.66 0.32 -14.09
N ASN A 326 -19.23 -0.90 -14.45
CA ASN A 326 -18.08 -1.56 -13.85
C ASN A 326 -16.77 -0.76 -14.00
N TYR A 327 -15.86 -0.92 -13.04
CA TYR A 327 -14.50 -0.36 -13.05
C TYR A 327 -14.43 1.17 -13.09
N PHE A 328 -15.50 1.87 -12.70
CA PHE A 328 -15.67 3.33 -12.85
C PHE A 328 -14.45 4.20 -12.49
N ALA A 329 -13.77 3.93 -11.38
CA ALA A 329 -12.61 4.70 -10.91
C ALA A 329 -11.46 3.77 -10.45
N LEU A 330 -11.26 2.65 -11.16
CA LEU A 330 -10.27 1.63 -10.81
C LEU A 330 -8.85 2.22 -10.65
N ASP A 331 -8.43 3.09 -11.58
CA ASP A 331 -7.08 3.65 -11.62
C ASP A 331 -6.89 4.96 -10.81
N CYS A 332 -7.94 5.43 -10.12
CA CYS A 332 -7.88 6.65 -9.32
C CYS A 332 -7.23 6.40 -7.95
N GLN A 333 -5.93 6.06 -7.93
CA GLN A 333 -5.20 5.61 -6.73
C GLN A 333 -5.07 6.66 -5.61
N LYS A 334 -5.35 7.93 -5.90
CA LYS A 334 -5.32 9.04 -4.93
C LYS A 334 -6.71 9.55 -4.55
N LEU A 335 -7.78 8.87 -4.99
CA LEU A 335 -9.16 9.29 -4.72
C LEU A 335 -9.50 9.10 -3.25
N THR A 336 -9.74 10.21 -2.55
CA THR A 336 -10.08 10.23 -1.12
C THR A 336 -11.56 10.48 -0.87
N SER A 337 -12.29 11.08 -1.83
CA SER A 337 -13.71 11.34 -1.66
C SER A 337 -14.53 11.29 -2.96
N VAL A 338 -15.73 10.73 -2.85
CA VAL A 338 -16.69 10.65 -3.97
C VAL A 338 -18.08 11.08 -3.50
N SER A 339 -18.70 12.00 -4.24
CA SER A 339 -20.06 12.46 -4.01
C SER A 339 -20.91 12.26 -5.27
N MET A 340 -21.93 11.40 -5.16
CA MET A 340 -22.93 11.14 -6.19
C MET A 340 -24.33 11.06 -5.54
N PRO A 341 -24.89 12.20 -5.09
CA PRO A 341 -26.14 12.26 -4.33
C PRO A 341 -27.35 11.61 -5.02
N ASP A 342 -27.37 11.60 -6.36
CA ASP A 342 -28.45 11.03 -7.17
C ASP A 342 -28.15 9.62 -7.70
N LEU A 343 -27.04 8.99 -7.31
CA LEU A 343 -26.68 7.65 -7.76
C LEU A 343 -27.70 6.62 -7.22
N GLU A 344 -28.27 5.82 -8.12
CA GLU A 344 -29.25 4.77 -7.82
C GLU A 344 -28.65 3.38 -7.98
N THR A 345 -27.76 3.17 -8.97
CA THR A 345 -27.12 1.88 -9.26
C THR A 345 -25.63 2.00 -9.54
N MET A 346 -24.88 0.97 -9.13
CA MET A 346 -23.43 0.88 -9.31
C MET A 346 -23.02 -0.53 -9.75
N GLY A 347 -22.18 -0.62 -10.79
CA GLY A 347 -21.59 -1.86 -11.28
C GLY A 347 -20.53 -2.46 -10.35
N ASN A 348 -19.76 -3.43 -10.84
CA ASN A 348 -18.71 -4.14 -10.13
C ASN A 348 -17.37 -3.37 -10.13
N ASN A 349 -16.55 -3.56 -9.09
CA ASN A 349 -15.17 -3.05 -8.97
C ASN A 349 -15.03 -1.52 -9.14
N CYS A 350 -16.08 -0.74 -8.86
CA CYS A 350 -16.10 0.69 -9.22
C CYS A 350 -15.03 1.53 -8.51
N PHE A 351 -14.72 1.24 -7.25
CA PHE A 351 -13.74 1.96 -6.43
C PHE A 351 -12.74 1.00 -5.76
N GLN A 352 -12.50 -0.16 -6.36
CA GLN A 352 -11.59 -1.16 -5.80
C GLN A 352 -10.18 -0.57 -5.59
N PHE A 353 -9.54 -0.90 -4.46
CA PHE A 353 -8.20 -0.43 -4.04
C PHE A 353 -8.05 1.10 -3.86
N ASN A 354 -9.11 1.89 -3.98
CA ASN A 354 -9.04 3.33 -3.77
C ASN A 354 -8.76 3.65 -2.28
N ILE A 355 -8.23 4.85 -2.01
CA ILE A 355 -7.93 5.32 -0.65
C ILE A 355 -9.06 6.17 -0.05
N LEU A 356 -10.31 5.86 -0.43
CA LEU A 356 -11.50 6.61 -0.03
C LEU A 356 -11.60 6.74 1.50
N GLU A 357 -11.81 7.97 1.97
CA GLU A 357 -12.14 8.31 3.35
C GLU A 357 -13.63 8.59 3.51
N HIS A 358 -14.26 9.15 2.48
CA HIS A 358 -15.66 9.55 2.49
C HIS A 358 -16.39 9.19 1.19
N VAL A 359 -17.62 8.70 1.31
CA VAL A 359 -18.55 8.48 0.19
C VAL A 359 -19.90 9.09 0.50
N ASN A 360 -20.49 9.79 -0.48
CA ASN A 360 -21.83 10.38 -0.36
C ASN A 360 -22.74 9.87 -1.49
N MET A 361 -23.51 8.83 -1.20
CA MET A 361 -24.39 8.12 -2.15
C MET A 361 -25.73 7.72 -1.50
N PRO A 362 -26.52 8.68 -0.97
CA PRO A 362 -27.67 8.42 -0.12
C PRO A 362 -28.84 7.71 -0.84
N LYS A 363 -28.93 7.82 -2.17
CA LYS A 363 -30.00 7.21 -2.98
C LYS A 363 -29.62 5.85 -3.58
N LEU A 364 -28.41 5.37 -3.34
CA LEU A 364 -27.89 4.14 -3.92
C LEU A 364 -28.71 2.94 -3.45
N ARG A 365 -29.21 2.14 -4.39
CA ARG A 365 -30.10 0.98 -4.14
C ARG A 365 -29.41 -0.36 -4.36
N GLU A 366 -28.49 -0.42 -5.31
CA GLU A 366 -27.75 -1.65 -5.66
C GLU A 366 -26.25 -1.36 -5.88
N ILE A 367 -25.42 -2.22 -5.30
CA ILE A 367 -23.95 -2.21 -5.45
C ILE A 367 -23.49 -3.53 -6.05
N GLY A 368 -22.73 -3.46 -7.14
CA GLY A 368 -22.06 -4.60 -7.75
C GLY A 368 -20.86 -5.11 -6.94
N GLU A 369 -20.38 -6.30 -7.31
CA GLU A 369 -19.34 -7.03 -6.58
C GLU A 369 -18.03 -6.23 -6.47
N MET A 370 -17.33 -6.38 -5.33
CA MET A 370 -16.00 -5.80 -5.06
C MET A 370 -15.91 -4.27 -5.21
N SER A 371 -17.02 -3.53 -5.28
CA SER A 371 -16.98 -2.11 -5.63
C SER A 371 -16.28 -1.19 -4.63
N PHE A 372 -16.16 -1.56 -3.37
CA PHE A 372 -15.33 -0.87 -2.37
C PHE A 372 -14.27 -1.81 -1.77
N TYR A 373 -13.89 -2.87 -2.50
CA TYR A 373 -12.91 -3.84 -2.04
C TYR A 373 -11.58 -3.16 -1.72
N ARG A 374 -11.08 -3.35 -0.49
CA ARG A 374 -9.85 -2.75 0.05
C ARG A 374 -9.83 -1.22 0.08
N CYS A 375 -10.99 -0.56 0.22
CA CYS A 375 -11.07 0.86 0.57
C CYS A 375 -10.71 1.11 2.06
N ARG A 376 -9.48 0.74 2.46
CA ARG A 376 -9.05 0.62 3.87
C ARG A 376 -9.14 1.90 4.71
N ASN A 377 -9.33 3.05 4.08
CA ASN A 377 -9.46 4.35 4.76
C ASN A 377 -10.92 4.75 5.07
N LEU A 378 -11.92 4.03 4.55
CA LEU A 378 -13.32 4.29 4.87
C LEU A 378 -13.59 3.98 6.34
N HIS A 379 -14.12 4.97 7.06
CA HIS A 379 -14.46 4.86 8.48
C HIS A 379 -15.97 4.88 8.75
N GLU A 380 -16.76 5.38 7.82
CA GLU A 380 -18.23 5.38 7.86
C GLU A 380 -18.81 5.06 6.48
N ILE A 381 -19.91 4.30 6.47
CA ILE A 381 -20.77 4.12 5.30
C ILE A 381 -22.19 4.52 5.66
N ASN A 382 -22.75 5.49 4.94
CA ASN A 382 -24.12 5.94 5.09
C ASN A 382 -24.88 5.84 3.76
N MET A 383 -25.61 4.73 3.58
CA MET A 383 -26.35 4.41 2.36
C MET A 383 -27.78 3.96 2.72
N PRO A 384 -28.65 4.89 3.16
CA PRO A 384 -29.93 4.57 3.76
C PRO A 384 -30.94 3.92 2.82
N GLN A 385 -30.73 4.04 1.50
CA GLN A 385 -31.60 3.45 0.47
C GLN A 385 -31.06 2.13 -0.10
N LEU A 386 -29.91 1.63 0.39
CA LEU A 386 -29.30 0.43 -0.15
C LEU A 386 -30.18 -0.78 0.15
N GLN A 387 -30.49 -1.56 -0.88
CA GLN A 387 -31.36 -2.73 -0.80
C GLN A 387 -30.58 -4.02 -1.05
N LYS A 388 -29.63 -4.01 -1.98
CA LYS A 388 -28.86 -5.19 -2.39
C LYS A 388 -27.38 -4.84 -2.59
N MET A 389 -26.51 -5.76 -2.20
CA MET A 389 -25.08 -5.70 -2.46
C MET A 389 -24.53 -7.04 -2.95
N GLY A 390 -23.61 -7.00 -3.92
CA GLY A 390 -22.91 -8.18 -4.45
C GLY A 390 -21.83 -8.70 -3.51
N ASN A 391 -21.05 -9.67 -3.97
CA ASN A 391 -19.98 -10.31 -3.19
C ASN A 391 -18.80 -9.34 -2.94
N SER A 392 -18.17 -9.46 -1.78
CA SER A 392 -16.93 -8.79 -1.38
C SER A 392 -16.95 -7.26 -1.48
N CYS A 393 -18.12 -6.62 -1.49
CA CYS A 393 -18.23 -5.19 -1.76
C CYS A 393 -17.43 -4.34 -0.77
N PHE A 394 -17.43 -4.68 0.52
CA PHE A 394 -16.72 -3.98 1.58
C PHE A 394 -15.65 -4.89 2.24
N PHE A 395 -15.02 -5.76 1.46
CA PHE A 395 -13.94 -6.62 1.95
C PHE A 395 -12.72 -5.77 2.34
N ASP A 396 -12.13 -6.07 3.49
CA ASP A 396 -10.90 -5.44 4.02
C ASP A 396 -11.02 -3.92 4.15
N LEU A 397 -12.12 -3.48 4.79
CA LEU A 397 -12.30 -2.12 5.28
C LEU A 397 -11.73 -1.99 6.69
N TYR A 398 -10.41 -1.90 6.79
CA TYR A 398 -9.70 -1.95 8.08
C TYR A 398 -10.17 -0.89 9.11
N LYS A 399 -10.60 0.29 8.66
CA LYS A 399 -11.01 1.42 9.52
C LYS A 399 -12.53 1.58 9.69
N ILE A 400 -13.37 0.72 9.11
CA ILE A 400 -14.83 0.93 9.16
C ILE A 400 -15.36 0.77 10.59
N GLU A 401 -15.93 1.83 11.14
CA GLU A 401 -16.48 1.83 12.50
C GLU A 401 -18.00 1.68 12.49
N THR A 402 -18.66 2.31 11.51
CA THR A 402 -20.12 2.38 11.43
C THR A 402 -20.63 2.16 10.02
N VAL A 403 -21.77 1.47 9.93
CA VAL A 403 -22.50 1.25 8.68
C VAL A 403 -23.98 1.54 8.91
N ASN A 404 -24.59 2.34 8.03
CA ASN A 404 -26.01 2.70 8.07
C ASN A 404 -26.70 2.32 6.75
N MET A 405 -27.37 1.15 6.75
CA MET A 405 -28.04 0.57 5.59
C MET A 405 -29.36 -0.13 5.99
N PRO A 406 -30.34 0.59 6.59
CA PRO A 406 -31.51 0.00 7.23
C PRO A 406 -32.45 -0.76 6.27
N LEU A 407 -32.41 -0.47 4.96
CA LEU A 407 -33.26 -1.12 3.95
C LEU A 407 -32.60 -2.32 3.26
N LEU A 408 -31.37 -2.68 3.66
CA LEU A 408 -30.61 -3.77 3.07
C LEU A 408 -31.29 -5.10 3.37
N HIS A 409 -31.69 -5.85 2.34
CA HIS A 409 -32.35 -7.15 2.51
C HIS A 409 -31.44 -8.34 2.15
N HIS A 410 -30.35 -8.11 1.42
CA HIS A 410 -29.39 -9.14 1.03
C HIS A 410 -27.93 -8.66 1.07
N ILE A 411 -27.07 -9.47 1.67
CA ILE A 411 -25.61 -9.34 1.65
C ILE A 411 -25.00 -10.55 0.94
N GLY A 412 -24.13 -10.31 -0.06
CA GLY A 412 -23.33 -11.35 -0.73
C GLY A 412 -22.16 -11.85 0.12
N ASP A 413 -21.42 -12.83 -0.40
CA ASP A 413 -20.31 -13.45 0.32
C ASP A 413 -19.18 -12.45 0.65
N TYR A 414 -18.48 -12.63 1.76
CA TYR A 414 -17.25 -11.91 2.15
C TYR A 414 -17.37 -10.39 2.35
N CYS A 415 -18.58 -9.83 2.41
CA CYS A 415 -18.80 -8.39 2.28
C CYS A 415 -18.15 -7.52 3.36
N PHE A 416 -17.93 -7.96 4.59
CA PHE A 416 -17.25 -7.21 5.65
C PHE A 416 -16.14 -8.05 6.29
N GLN A 417 -15.56 -8.99 5.54
CA GLN A 417 -14.42 -9.74 6.02
C GLN A 417 -13.25 -8.76 6.23
N ASN A 418 -12.51 -8.93 7.33
CA ASN A 418 -11.40 -8.06 7.71
C ASN A 418 -11.84 -6.61 8.01
N ALA A 419 -12.95 -6.46 8.74
CA ALA A 419 -13.46 -5.21 9.29
C ALA A 419 -13.33 -5.15 10.84
N PRO A 420 -12.11 -5.16 11.40
CA PRO A 420 -11.89 -5.32 12.84
C PRO A 420 -12.41 -4.15 13.69
N ALA A 421 -12.56 -2.96 13.10
CA ALA A 421 -13.09 -1.77 13.77
C ALA A 421 -14.63 -1.76 13.88
N LEU A 422 -15.33 -2.62 13.12
CA LEU A 422 -16.79 -2.67 13.11
C LEU A 422 -17.30 -3.34 14.38
N SER A 423 -18.00 -2.57 15.22
CA SER A 423 -18.45 -3.05 16.54
C SER A 423 -19.98 -3.12 16.70
N VAL A 424 -20.74 -2.46 15.82
CA VAL A 424 -22.21 -2.46 15.84
C VAL A 424 -22.71 -2.82 14.45
N LEU A 425 -23.60 -3.80 14.40
CA LEU A 425 -24.31 -4.21 13.19
C LEU A 425 -25.82 -4.05 13.41
N ASP A 426 -26.40 -3.00 12.85
CA ASP A 426 -27.84 -2.73 12.90
C ASP A 426 -28.44 -2.75 11.49
N LEU A 427 -28.98 -3.91 11.08
CA LEU A 427 -29.58 -4.11 9.76
C LEU A 427 -30.99 -4.70 9.92
N PRO A 428 -31.98 -3.87 10.28
CA PRO A 428 -33.29 -4.34 10.71
C PRO A 428 -34.08 -5.11 9.64
N ASN A 429 -33.82 -4.86 8.36
CA ASN A 429 -34.52 -5.50 7.24
C ASN A 429 -33.71 -6.61 6.55
N LEU A 430 -32.53 -6.97 7.05
CA LEU A 430 -31.70 -7.99 6.42
C LEU A 430 -32.39 -9.35 6.47
N GLN A 431 -32.56 -10.00 5.32
CA GLN A 431 -33.22 -11.31 5.21
C GLN A 431 -32.24 -12.44 4.94
N ARG A 432 -31.19 -12.19 4.13
CA ARG A 432 -30.22 -13.22 3.73
C ARG A 432 -28.79 -12.69 3.76
N MET A 433 -27.87 -13.53 4.25
CA MET A 433 -26.45 -13.21 4.37
C MET A 433 -25.60 -14.36 3.80
N GLY A 434 -24.71 -14.02 2.87
CA GLY A 434 -23.72 -14.93 2.29
C GLY A 434 -22.62 -15.33 3.27
N GLN A 435 -21.69 -16.17 2.84
CA GLN A 435 -20.67 -16.76 3.73
C GLN A 435 -19.56 -15.76 4.11
N ASN A 436 -18.89 -16.00 5.23
CA ASN A 436 -17.70 -15.26 5.68
C ASN A 436 -17.88 -13.73 5.78
N CYS A 437 -19.10 -13.24 6.01
CA CYS A 437 -19.38 -11.81 5.93
C CYS A 437 -18.67 -10.98 7.00
N PHE A 438 -18.51 -11.45 8.23
CA PHE A 438 -17.99 -10.65 9.35
C PHE A 438 -16.82 -11.36 10.05
N VAL A 439 -16.00 -12.10 9.29
CA VAL A 439 -14.79 -12.73 9.81
C VAL A 439 -13.84 -11.64 10.32
N THR A 440 -13.43 -11.75 11.59
CA THR A 440 -12.62 -10.77 12.38
C THR A 440 -13.34 -9.52 12.89
N ALA A 441 -14.63 -9.32 12.55
CA ALA A 441 -15.35 -8.16 13.06
C ALA A 441 -15.66 -8.33 14.56
N GLN A 442 -15.26 -7.35 15.37
CA GLN A 442 -15.44 -7.38 16.83
C GLN A 442 -16.83 -6.88 17.24
N LEU A 443 -17.87 -7.48 16.67
CA LEU A 443 -19.26 -7.08 16.85
C LEU A 443 -19.70 -7.29 18.31
N LYS A 444 -20.05 -6.19 18.99
CA LYS A 444 -20.62 -6.15 20.35
C LYS A 444 -22.14 -6.18 20.33
N THR A 445 -22.74 -5.57 19.32
CA THR A 445 -24.19 -5.46 19.17
C THR A 445 -24.58 -5.87 17.76
N ILE A 446 -25.53 -6.81 17.67
CA ILE A 446 -26.04 -7.37 16.43
C ILE A 446 -27.57 -7.29 16.48
N ASN A 447 -28.18 -6.51 15.59
CA ASN A 447 -29.63 -6.37 15.46
C ASN A 447 -30.08 -6.80 14.05
N LEU A 448 -30.61 -8.02 13.94
CA LEU A 448 -30.98 -8.68 12.67
C LEU A 448 -32.35 -9.39 12.77
N PRO A 449 -33.44 -8.68 13.12
CA PRO A 449 -34.72 -9.30 13.47
C PRO A 449 -35.43 -9.97 12.28
N GLN A 450 -35.15 -9.55 11.05
CA GLN A 450 -35.75 -10.12 9.83
C GLN A 450 -34.90 -11.21 9.16
N LEU A 451 -33.74 -11.56 9.74
CA LEU A 451 -32.82 -12.51 9.14
C LEU A 451 -33.47 -13.90 9.06
N GLN A 452 -33.49 -14.50 7.88
CA GLN A 452 -34.09 -15.80 7.61
C GLN A 452 -33.03 -16.89 7.39
N SER A 453 -31.94 -16.55 6.71
CA SER A 453 -30.84 -17.48 6.43
C SER A 453 -29.47 -16.82 6.55
N VAL A 454 -28.53 -17.56 7.12
CA VAL A 454 -27.11 -17.21 7.20
C VAL A 454 -26.27 -18.38 6.71
N GLU A 455 -25.36 -18.11 5.79
CA GLU A 455 -24.43 -19.10 5.25
C GLU A 455 -23.20 -19.30 6.17
N ASN A 456 -22.20 -20.03 5.69
CA ASN A 456 -21.08 -20.51 6.49
C ASN A 456 -20.22 -19.37 7.09
N SER A 457 -19.67 -19.59 8.28
CA SER A 457 -18.57 -18.81 8.85
C SER A 457 -18.79 -17.29 8.97
N CYS A 458 -20.03 -16.83 9.16
CA CYS A 458 -20.33 -15.41 9.11
C CYS A 458 -19.80 -14.60 10.30
N PHE A 459 -19.81 -15.13 11.52
CA PHE A 459 -19.47 -14.42 12.76
C PHE A 459 -18.36 -15.14 13.53
N VAL A 460 -17.27 -15.46 12.82
CA VAL A 460 -16.15 -16.29 13.30
C VAL A 460 -14.98 -15.45 13.79
N ASN A 461 -14.26 -15.97 14.78
CA ASN A 461 -13.05 -15.41 15.39
C ASN A 461 -13.28 -14.01 15.99
N ASP A 462 -13.53 -13.98 17.31
CA ASP A 462 -13.65 -12.76 18.11
C ASP A 462 -14.98 -12.00 17.97
N CYS A 463 -16.07 -12.69 17.60
CA CYS A 463 -17.40 -12.16 17.86
C CYS A 463 -17.60 -12.02 19.38
N VAL A 464 -17.78 -10.77 19.85
CA VAL A 464 -17.89 -10.43 21.28
C VAL A 464 -19.32 -10.16 21.74
N ALA A 465 -20.31 -10.40 20.87
CA ALA A 465 -21.71 -10.25 21.21
C ALA A 465 -22.09 -11.22 22.33
N THR A 466 -22.71 -10.69 23.40
CA THR A 466 -23.12 -11.50 24.56
C THR A 466 -24.48 -12.15 24.37
N GLU A 467 -25.34 -11.52 23.58
CA GLU A 467 -26.73 -11.90 23.36
C GLU A 467 -27.10 -11.73 21.89
N LEU A 468 -27.87 -12.69 21.36
CA LEU A 468 -28.39 -12.65 20.00
C LEU A 468 -29.88 -12.93 19.99
N ASP A 469 -30.65 -12.02 19.42
CA ASP A 469 -32.08 -12.20 19.16
C ASP A 469 -32.34 -12.25 17.65
N LEU A 470 -32.71 -13.43 17.16
CA LEU A 470 -32.87 -13.77 15.74
C LEU A 470 -34.24 -14.45 15.53
N PRO A 471 -35.36 -13.72 15.77
CA PRO A 471 -36.71 -14.29 15.85
C PRO A 471 -37.21 -14.93 14.55
N ASN A 472 -36.65 -14.53 13.40
CA ASN A 472 -37.06 -15.03 12.09
C ASN A 472 -36.07 -16.01 11.44
N LEU A 473 -34.95 -16.32 12.08
CA LEU A 473 -33.92 -17.18 11.52
C LEU A 473 -34.45 -18.60 11.35
N GLN A 474 -34.31 -19.17 10.16
CA GLN A 474 -34.78 -20.52 9.79
C GLN A 474 -33.62 -21.45 9.49
N HIS A 475 -32.57 -20.94 8.84
CA HIS A 475 -31.43 -21.72 8.38
C HIS A 475 -30.10 -21.09 8.80
N MET A 476 -29.22 -21.91 9.36
CA MET A 476 -27.85 -21.54 9.72
C MET A 476 -26.88 -22.54 9.08
N GLY A 477 -25.90 -22.03 8.33
CA GLY A 477 -24.83 -22.81 7.70
C GLY A 477 -23.86 -23.43 8.72
N ASN A 478 -22.67 -23.80 8.28
CA ASN A 478 -21.62 -24.36 9.15
C ASN A 478 -20.79 -23.24 9.80
N VAL A 479 -20.25 -23.50 10.99
CA VAL A 479 -19.19 -22.66 11.61
C VAL A 479 -19.66 -21.21 11.85
N VAL A 480 -20.97 -20.94 11.98
CA VAL A 480 -21.47 -19.55 11.94
C VAL A 480 -21.00 -18.67 13.10
N PHE A 481 -20.93 -19.20 14.33
CA PHE A 481 -20.42 -18.54 15.54
C PHE A 481 -19.24 -19.34 16.13
N TYR A 482 -18.36 -19.84 15.27
CA TYR A 482 -17.15 -20.53 15.71
C TYR A 482 -16.24 -19.57 16.48
N ASP A 483 -15.81 -19.99 17.67
CA ASP A 483 -14.97 -19.21 18.58
C ASP A 483 -15.60 -17.85 18.93
N ALA A 484 -16.85 -17.87 19.38
CA ALA A 484 -17.58 -16.73 19.96
C ALA A 484 -17.60 -16.84 21.50
N PRO A 485 -16.49 -16.55 22.20
CA PRO A 485 -16.31 -16.90 23.61
C PRO A 485 -17.25 -16.14 24.56
N GLN A 486 -17.72 -14.95 24.17
CA GLN A 486 -18.57 -14.09 25.00
C GLN A 486 -20.07 -14.36 24.82
N LEU A 487 -20.46 -15.17 23.85
CA LEU A 487 -21.87 -15.42 23.54
C LEU A 487 -22.51 -16.26 24.65
N ARG A 488 -23.46 -15.67 25.37
CA ARG A 488 -24.16 -16.30 26.52
C ARG A 488 -25.58 -16.73 26.17
N LYS A 489 -26.29 -15.90 25.40
CA LYS A 489 -27.74 -16.02 25.15
C LYS A 489 -28.06 -15.99 23.67
N ILE A 490 -28.92 -16.89 23.22
CA ILE A 490 -29.36 -16.94 21.82
C ILE A 490 -30.86 -17.24 21.79
N ASN A 491 -31.63 -16.38 21.13
CA ASN A 491 -33.06 -16.55 20.89
C ASN A 491 -33.31 -16.70 19.38
N ALA A 492 -33.63 -17.91 18.93
CA ALA A 492 -33.93 -18.18 17.51
C ALA A 492 -35.14 -19.15 17.39
N PRO A 493 -36.37 -18.71 17.74
CA PRO A 493 -37.57 -19.53 17.78
C PRO A 493 -37.89 -20.28 16.48
N LYS A 494 -37.59 -19.69 15.32
CA LYS A 494 -37.94 -20.28 14.03
C LYS A 494 -36.84 -21.15 13.43
N LEU A 495 -35.69 -21.31 14.10
CA LEU A 495 -34.54 -22.02 13.55
C LEU A 495 -34.88 -23.49 13.36
N GLN A 496 -34.78 -23.99 12.13
CA GLN A 496 -35.13 -25.37 11.76
C GLN A 496 -33.90 -26.24 11.58
N THR A 497 -32.87 -25.69 10.93
CA THR A 497 -31.63 -26.38 10.56
C THR A 497 -30.39 -25.57 10.93
N MET A 498 -29.38 -26.25 11.44
CA MET A 498 -28.09 -25.68 11.79
C MET A 498 -26.96 -26.62 11.32
N GLY A 499 -25.96 -26.07 10.62
CA GLY A 499 -24.79 -26.80 10.14
C GLY A 499 -23.80 -27.16 11.25
N ALA A 500 -22.71 -27.84 10.89
CA ALA A 500 -21.71 -28.33 11.83
C ALA A 500 -20.94 -27.20 12.51
N PHE A 501 -20.46 -27.44 13.73
CA PHE A 501 -19.55 -26.57 14.48
C PHE A 501 -20.01 -25.12 14.73
N CYS A 502 -21.31 -24.83 14.63
CA CYS A 502 -21.83 -23.45 14.72
C CYS A 502 -21.48 -22.68 16.00
N PHE A 503 -21.36 -23.36 17.14
CA PHE A 503 -20.98 -22.76 18.44
C PHE A 503 -19.75 -23.46 19.03
N HIS A 504 -18.88 -24.03 18.17
CA HIS A 504 -17.63 -24.62 18.63
C HIS A 504 -16.78 -23.55 19.33
N ALA A 505 -16.18 -23.88 20.47
CA ALA A 505 -15.42 -22.94 21.30
C ALA A 505 -16.22 -21.71 21.81
N SER A 506 -17.54 -21.69 21.68
CA SER A 506 -18.40 -20.72 22.37
C SER A 506 -18.59 -21.15 23.84
N GLN A 507 -17.61 -20.84 24.69
CA GLN A 507 -17.47 -21.45 26.01
C GLN A 507 -18.61 -21.11 26.99
N ASP A 508 -19.16 -19.89 26.91
CA ASP A 508 -20.11 -19.34 27.88
C ASP A 508 -21.59 -19.44 27.47
N ALA A 509 -21.88 -19.98 26.28
CA ALA A 509 -23.25 -20.10 25.78
C ALA A 509 -24.04 -21.08 26.67
N SER A 510 -25.01 -20.56 27.41
CA SER A 510 -25.76 -21.28 28.46
C SER A 510 -27.28 -21.14 28.32
N HIS A 511 -27.76 -20.10 27.63
CA HIS A 511 -29.19 -19.79 27.49
C HIS A 511 -29.57 -19.78 26.01
N VAL A 512 -29.86 -20.96 25.45
CA VAL A 512 -30.16 -21.14 24.02
C VAL A 512 -31.62 -21.53 23.83
N TYR A 513 -32.40 -20.68 23.15
CA TYR A 513 -33.81 -20.90 22.86
C TYR A 513 -34.02 -21.15 21.35
N MET A 514 -34.18 -22.41 20.98
CA MET A 514 -34.33 -22.88 19.60
C MET A 514 -35.42 -23.99 19.51
N PRO A 515 -36.68 -23.70 19.87
CA PRO A 515 -37.78 -24.66 19.98
C PRO A 515 -38.04 -25.52 18.75
N ASN A 516 -37.86 -24.95 17.55
CA ASN A 516 -38.19 -25.60 16.29
C ASN A 516 -37.00 -26.33 15.65
N LEU A 517 -35.85 -26.37 16.32
CA LEU A 517 -34.63 -26.97 15.79
C LEU A 517 -34.80 -28.49 15.70
N ARG A 518 -34.70 -29.03 14.48
CA ARG A 518 -34.95 -30.46 14.22
C ARG A 518 -33.68 -31.30 14.19
N ARG A 519 -32.55 -30.67 13.86
CA ARG A 519 -31.26 -31.33 13.66
C ARG A 519 -30.14 -30.49 14.24
N ILE A 520 -29.27 -31.14 15.01
CA ILE A 520 -27.98 -30.60 15.46
C ILE A 520 -26.90 -31.41 14.77
N SER A 521 -26.15 -30.76 13.88
CA SER A 521 -25.01 -31.37 13.20
C SER A 521 -23.78 -31.48 14.08
N GLN A 522 -22.78 -32.23 13.61
CA GLN A 522 -21.57 -32.55 14.36
C GLN A 522 -20.90 -31.32 14.98
N GLY A 523 -20.44 -31.47 16.23
CA GLY A 523 -19.53 -30.53 16.88
C GLY A 523 -20.11 -29.15 17.20
N CYS A 524 -21.42 -28.93 17.02
CA CYS A 524 -22.04 -27.60 17.19
C CYS A 524 -21.74 -26.95 18.53
N PHE A 525 -21.70 -27.70 19.63
CA PHE A 525 -21.42 -27.17 20.96
C PHE A 525 -20.15 -27.78 21.57
N GLU A 526 -19.22 -28.21 20.72
CA GLU A 526 -17.94 -28.73 21.19
C GLU A 526 -17.14 -27.63 21.89
N GLN A 527 -16.50 -27.99 23.00
CA GLN A 527 -15.82 -27.07 23.94
C GLN A 527 -16.73 -26.09 24.72
N ASN A 528 -18.05 -26.17 24.59
CA ASN A 528 -18.97 -25.39 25.44
C ASN A 528 -18.92 -25.88 26.91
N MET A 529 -18.71 -24.98 27.87
CA MET A 529 -18.59 -25.32 29.29
C MET A 529 -19.95 -25.55 29.97
N HIS A 530 -21.03 -25.04 29.39
CA HIS A 530 -22.40 -25.08 29.89
C HIS A 530 -23.30 -26.08 29.13
N ILE A 531 -22.70 -27.10 28.50
CA ILE A 531 -23.38 -27.98 27.54
C ILE A 531 -24.67 -28.62 28.08
N PHE A 532 -24.72 -28.93 29.39
CA PHE A 532 -25.92 -29.47 30.02
C PHE A 532 -27.08 -28.48 30.06
N GLU A 533 -26.81 -27.22 30.41
CA GLU A 533 -27.80 -26.14 30.48
C GLU A 533 -28.32 -25.82 29.08
N THR A 534 -27.40 -25.71 28.13
CA THR A 534 -27.68 -25.48 26.69
C THR A 534 -28.54 -26.58 26.08
N LEU A 535 -28.22 -27.85 26.33
CA LEU A 535 -29.04 -28.96 25.83
C LEU A 535 -30.41 -29.01 26.51
N ASN A 536 -30.50 -28.68 27.82
CA ASN A 536 -31.77 -28.63 28.53
C ASN A 536 -32.68 -27.48 28.04
N SER A 537 -32.12 -26.31 27.72
CA SER A 537 -32.87 -25.17 27.19
C SER A 537 -33.44 -25.45 25.79
N ILE A 538 -32.74 -26.25 24.99
CA ILE A 538 -33.24 -26.78 23.71
C ILE A 538 -34.30 -27.87 23.94
N ARG A 539 -34.10 -28.76 24.93
CA ARG A 539 -34.95 -29.93 25.20
C ARG A 539 -36.30 -29.61 25.82
N ASN A 540 -36.41 -28.59 26.66
CA ASN A 540 -37.68 -28.21 27.32
C ASN A 540 -38.81 -27.82 26.35
N ILE A 541 -38.56 -27.84 25.04
CA ILE A 541 -39.53 -27.53 23.99
C ILE A 541 -39.76 -28.72 23.03
N ALA A 542 -38.89 -29.74 23.05
CA ALA A 542 -39.11 -31.02 22.38
C ALA A 542 -40.23 -31.86 23.03
N GLY A 543 -40.77 -31.41 24.16
CA GLY A 543 -41.92 -32.02 24.85
C GLY A 543 -43.29 -31.80 24.16
N GLU A 544 -43.39 -30.95 23.12
CA GLU A 544 -44.66 -30.63 22.46
C GLU A 544 -44.74 -30.83 20.93
N ILE A 545 -43.71 -31.29 20.20
CA ILE A 545 -43.75 -31.27 18.71
C ILE A 545 -43.29 -32.56 18.00
N ALA A 546 -44.25 -33.11 17.22
CA ALA A 546 -44.16 -33.93 15.99
C ALA A 546 -43.42 -35.31 16.00
N PRO A 547 -43.83 -36.26 15.13
CA PRO A 547 -43.39 -37.66 15.15
C PRO A 547 -41.92 -37.95 14.75
N GLY A 548 -41.02 -36.96 14.77
CA GLY A 548 -39.66 -37.06 14.21
C GLY A 548 -38.50 -37.03 15.21
N GLY A 549 -38.69 -36.52 16.43
CA GLY A 549 -37.62 -36.39 17.43
C GLY A 549 -36.46 -35.44 17.04
N LEU A 550 -35.63 -35.07 18.02
CA LEU A 550 -34.38 -34.34 17.79
C LEU A 550 -33.28 -35.32 17.35
N VAL A 551 -32.67 -35.09 16.17
CA VAL A 551 -31.55 -35.92 15.66
C VAL A 551 -30.22 -35.25 15.99
N ILE A 552 -29.35 -35.98 16.70
CA ILE A 552 -27.98 -35.55 17.03
C ILE A 552 -27.01 -36.44 16.25
N GLU A 553 -26.20 -35.84 15.38
CA GLU A 553 -25.16 -36.55 14.64
C GLU A 553 -23.93 -36.83 15.52
N PRO A 554 -23.31 -38.02 15.42
CA PRO A 554 -22.23 -38.42 16.31
C PRO A 554 -20.96 -37.56 16.14
N MET A 555 -20.30 -37.27 17.26
CA MET A 555 -18.98 -36.61 17.30
C MET A 555 -17.86 -37.58 16.88
N VAL A 556 -16.87 -37.08 16.12
CA VAL A 556 -15.60 -37.78 15.87
C VAL A 556 -14.82 -37.96 17.19
N GLU A 557 -14.11 -39.09 17.31
CA GLU A 557 -13.51 -39.62 18.53
C GLU A 557 -12.64 -38.61 19.31
N SER A 558 -13.13 -38.16 20.46
CA SER A 558 -12.29 -37.53 21.49
C SER A 558 -12.75 -37.91 22.90
N LYS A 559 -11.84 -37.85 23.88
CA LYS A 559 -12.03 -38.22 25.30
C LYS A 559 -13.24 -37.55 25.98
N ARG A 560 -13.85 -36.51 25.38
CA ARG A 560 -15.07 -35.84 25.87
C ARG A 560 -16.39 -36.51 25.45
N LYS A 561 -16.37 -37.56 24.61
CA LYS A 561 -17.53 -38.45 24.35
C LYS A 561 -18.17 -38.92 25.66
N ASN A 562 -17.38 -39.19 26.70
CA ASN A 562 -17.90 -39.59 28.00
C ASN A 562 -18.63 -38.48 28.78
N ILE A 563 -18.26 -37.19 28.63
CA ILE A 563 -18.96 -36.09 29.31
C ILE A 563 -20.25 -35.75 28.56
N PHE A 564 -20.21 -35.73 27.23
CA PHE A 564 -21.38 -35.49 26.37
C PHE A 564 -22.39 -36.65 26.45
N MET A 565 -21.93 -37.90 26.40
CA MET A 565 -22.80 -39.07 26.59
C MET A 565 -23.33 -39.15 28.04
N ARG A 566 -22.53 -38.81 29.05
CA ARG A 566 -23.05 -38.63 30.43
C ARG A 566 -24.05 -37.49 30.54
N ALA A 567 -23.91 -36.43 29.74
CA ALA A 567 -24.89 -35.35 29.67
C ALA A 567 -26.20 -35.82 29.06
N ILE A 568 -26.13 -36.48 27.91
CA ILE A 568 -27.27 -37.15 27.27
C ILE A 568 -27.92 -38.16 28.22
N ASP A 569 -27.15 -38.98 28.94
CA ASP A 569 -27.68 -39.99 29.87
C ASP A 569 -28.27 -39.36 31.14
N LYS A 570 -27.68 -38.29 31.68
CA LYS A 570 -28.24 -37.55 32.82
C LYS A 570 -29.56 -36.88 32.44
N VAL A 571 -29.63 -36.34 31.23
CA VAL A 571 -30.83 -35.79 30.57
C VAL A 571 -31.89 -36.91 30.39
N LYS A 572 -31.53 -38.08 29.83
CA LYS A 572 -32.43 -39.25 29.71
C LYS A 572 -32.95 -39.76 31.06
N HIS A 573 -32.13 -39.72 32.12
CA HIS A 573 -32.48 -40.28 33.43
C HIS A 573 -33.32 -39.37 34.33
N THR A 574 -33.33 -38.06 34.10
CA THR A 574 -34.27 -37.15 34.77
C THR A 574 -35.74 -37.33 34.34
N ASP A 575 -36.01 -38.10 33.28
CA ASP A 575 -37.30 -38.10 32.57
C ASP A 575 -38.00 -39.47 32.46
N LYS A 576 -37.61 -40.46 33.28
CA LYS A 576 -38.30 -41.77 33.31
C LYS A 576 -39.76 -41.71 33.79
N ALA A 577 -40.31 -40.53 34.07
CA ALA A 577 -41.68 -40.37 34.53
C ALA A 577 -42.68 -39.83 33.48
N LYS A 578 -42.32 -39.00 32.50
CA LYS A 578 -43.33 -38.43 31.56
C LYS A 578 -42.73 -37.94 30.22
N SER A 579 -42.67 -38.80 29.20
CA SER A 579 -42.87 -38.48 27.76
C SER A 579 -42.16 -39.49 26.85
N GLY A 580 -42.84 -39.95 25.80
CA GLY A 580 -42.34 -40.92 24.82
C GLY A 580 -41.33 -40.34 23.82
N ILE A 581 -40.21 -39.82 24.31
CA ILE A 581 -39.14 -39.25 23.46
C ILE A 581 -38.20 -40.35 22.97
N ASN A 582 -38.06 -40.51 21.65
CA ASN A 582 -37.09 -41.41 21.02
C ASN A 582 -35.92 -40.57 20.47
N ILE A 583 -34.80 -40.51 21.20
CA ILE A 583 -33.56 -39.88 20.74
C ILE A 583 -32.81 -40.90 19.88
N GLN A 584 -32.82 -40.74 18.55
CA GLN A 584 -32.01 -41.57 17.65
C GLN A 584 -30.62 -40.98 17.47
N ILE A 585 -29.61 -41.72 17.93
CA ILE A 585 -28.20 -41.52 17.61
C ILE A 585 -27.91 -42.40 16.40
N ILE A 586 -27.68 -41.80 15.23
CA ILE A 586 -27.35 -42.55 14.01
C ILE A 586 -25.84 -42.84 14.01
N PRO A 587 -25.38 -44.11 13.97
CA PRO A 587 -23.96 -44.42 13.82
C PRO A 587 -23.46 -44.01 12.43
N ASN A 588 -22.26 -43.44 12.34
CA ASN A 588 -21.64 -43.00 11.09
C ASN A 588 -21.72 -44.07 9.98
N GLY A 589 -22.49 -43.78 8.93
CA GLY A 589 -22.28 -44.34 7.59
C GLY A 589 -21.38 -43.38 6.83
N GLY A 590 -20.13 -43.77 6.65
CA GLY A 590 -19.08 -42.88 6.16
C GLY A 590 -19.34 -42.24 4.79
N ARG A 591 -18.80 -41.04 4.62
CA ARG A 591 -17.74 -40.76 3.63
C ARG A 591 -16.96 -39.54 4.10
N ASP A 592 -15.67 -39.80 4.25
CA ASP A 592 -14.57 -38.85 4.34
C ASP A 592 -14.45 -38.20 2.96
N ASP A 593 -14.75 -36.90 2.86
CA ASP A 593 -14.28 -36.06 1.75
C ASP A 593 -13.84 -34.72 2.34
N ARG A 594 -12.56 -34.45 2.11
CA ARG A 594 -11.71 -33.39 2.66
C ARG A 594 -12.12 -31.98 2.24
#